data_AF-A0A9N8HBJ0-F1
#
_entry.id   AF-A0A9N8HBJ0-F1
#
_cell.length_a   1.000
_cell.length_b   1.000
_cell.length_c   1.000
_cell.angle_alpha   90.00
_cell.angle_beta   90.00
_cell.angle_gamma   90.00
#
_symmetry.space_group_name_H-M   'P 1'
#
loop_
_entity.id
_entity.type
_entity.pdbx_description
1 polymer ?
#
loop_
_entity_poly.entity_id
_entity_poly.type
_entity_poly.pdbx_seq_one_letter_code
_entity_poly.pdbx_strand_id
1 'polypeptide(L)'
;MPYVKTTARSRKGSAPAANKKSSKKSSGNGSSSFCGRHVMLGFLLLIVLFGVATLLLNLHVSTDRAKNLDRIQAILMDSFSNGVSTLTSASGIKDKAEEIAQQEQESGHQLAGLNCDAYGGPSPETAQEMVYWEDVHSDARHISPFKRTHGPKQYLTFEPDQGGWNNIRMSMETVLAMAYAMGRTLVLPPEQVFYLLGKHKGNAGDSQRREFSFNHFFHMESIHNEHPGLDIITMKEFLQREAMTGNLRDQQGNVVFPPRNQTDWDGKPRQPLFEFLRATGHMAIWTPEKCMAAFPTSPDPQETQKLWDIKKQVEQEHGGSFPSYEAYVGKPFPVNATAKQRMMENWAGRKTLCLYDNTLQNTQLIHFPSDHKLGARLLVHFYAFLFFEDWKQDLFMKRFVRDHVRYVDLIQCAAARVVEAVRERARTNPVVAGNNPNGDFDAFHIRRGDFQYTVTRFDAPKIYDMSKSKLHEGETIYIATDERDKAFFQPLRDKYDIVFLDDFHDVLGEDVNSNFFGMVDQLVASRSRTFFGCWFSTFTGYINRLRGYHSTHDKAPGYEKGIHNSWYYALEDRYDHLQTYYPVKQSYYAREFPTSWRLIDTGIGELE
;
A
#
# COMPACT_ATOMS: atom_id res chain seq x y z
N MET A 1 -47.65 -30.32 -10.90
CA MET A 1 -48.04 -30.91 -12.21
C MET A 1 -46.97 -31.91 -12.61
N PRO A 2 -47.35 -33.16 -12.96
CA PRO A 2 -46.42 -34.31 -12.96
C PRO A 2 -45.99 -34.73 -14.36
N TYR A 3 -44.85 -35.43 -14.48
CA TYR A 3 -44.65 -36.47 -15.49
C TYR A 3 -43.67 -37.55 -14.98
N VAL A 4 -43.79 -38.73 -15.59
CA VAL A 4 -43.68 -40.06 -15.00
C VAL A 4 -42.47 -40.85 -15.54
N LYS A 5 -41.86 -41.67 -14.67
CA LYS A 5 -41.12 -42.96 -14.78
C LYS A 5 -40.33 -43.35 -16.06
N THR A 6 -39.18 -44.02 -15.83
CA THR A 6 -38.86 -45.44 -16.21
C THR A 6 -37.46 -45.82 -15.66
N THR A 7 -37.34 -46.69 -14.64
CA THR A 7 -37.04 -48.16 -14.63
C THR A 7 -35.63 -48.64 -15.05
N ALA A 8 -34.82 -48.92 -14.02
CA ALA A 8 -33.95 -50.07 -13.72
C ALA A 8 -33.46 -51.08 -14.79
N ARG A 9 -32.18 -51.46 -14.70
CA ARG A 9 -31.75 -52.88 -14.59
C ARG A 9 -30.34 -53.06 -14.01
N SER A 10 -30.17 -54.19 -13.30
CA SER A 10 -29.01 -54.59 -12.49
C SER A 10 -28.15 -55.66 -13.15
N ARG A 11 -26.98 -55.90 -12.52
CA ARG A 11 -26.19 -57.16 -12.33
C ARG A 11 -24.70 -56.88 -12.54
N LYS A 12 -23.71 -57.49 -11.88
CA LYS A 12 -23.52 -58.27 -10.63
C LYS A 12 -22.07 -58.81 -10.74
N GLY A 13 -21.29 -58.78 -9.65
CA GLY A 13 -20.10 -59.64 -9.41
C GLY A 13 -18.83 -59.27 -10.20
N SER A 14 -17.61 -59.48 -9.73
CA SER A 14 -17.11 -60.18 -8.54
C SER A 14 -15.59 -59.93 -8.44
N ALA A 15 -15.09 -59.68 -7.23
CA ALA A 15 -13.68 -59.83 -6.81
C ALA A 15 -13.33 -61.35 -6.71
N PRO A 16 -12.09 -61.85 -6.40
CA PRO A 16 -11.07 -61.23 -5.52
C PRO A 16 -9.58 -61.63 -5.73
N ALA A 17 -8.75 -61.22 -4.74
CA ALA A 17 -7.49 -61.78 -4.23
C ALA A 17 -6.18 -61.45 -4.99
N ALA A 18 -5.16 -60.79 -4.44
CA ALA A 18 -4.40 -60.91 -3.16
C ALA A 18 -3.40 -62.08 -3.11
N ASN A 19 -2.10 -61.78 -3.13
CA ASN A 19 -1.01 -62.42 -2.35
C ASN A 19 0.33 -61.72 -2.68
N LYS A 20 1.00 -61.05 -1.73
CA LYS A 20 1.85 -61.51 -0.62
C LYS A 20 3.33 -61.77 -1.01
N LYS A 21 4.15 -60.91 -0.40
CA LYS A 21 5.61 -60.98 -0.09
C LYS A 21 6.15 -62.40 0.12
N SER A 22 7.42 -62.63 -0.23
CA SER A 22 8.39 -63.15 0.75
C SER A 22 9.85 -62.88 0.37
N SER A 23 10.63 -62.60 1.40
CA SER A 23 12.09 -62.48 1.48
C SER A 23 12.74 -63.79 1.96
N LYS A 24 13.99 -64.08 1.56
CA LYS A 24 15.07 -64.77 2.34
C LYS A 24 16.33 -64.85 1.45
N LYS A 25 17.46 -64.24 1.77
CA LYS A 25 18.56 -64.56 2.73
C LYS A 25 19.46 -65.77 2.37
N SER A 26 20.70 -65.40 1.99
CA SER A 26 22.05 -65.86 2.39
C SER A 26 22.62 -67.25 2.05
N SER A 27 23.82 -67.21 1.44
CA SER A 27 25.11 -67.88 1.79
C SER A 27 25.89 -68.13 0.48
N GLY A 28 27.21 -68.03 0.32
CA GLY A 28 28.36 -67.68 1.17
C GLY A 28 29.66 -68.02 0.41
N ASN A 29 30.76 -67.34 0.80
CA ASN A 29 32.20 -67.62 0.58
C ASN A 29 32.91 -67.26 -0.74
N GLY A 30 34.04 -66.54 -0.59
CA GLY A 30 35.11 -66.47 -1.60
C GLY A 30 36.16 -65.35 -1.50
N SER A 31 36.98 -65.33 -0.44
CA SER A 31 38.40 -64.90 -0.37
C SER A 31 38.95 -63.52 -0.81
N SER A 32 39.87 -63.02 0.04
CA SER A 32 41.03 -62.13 -0.22
C SER A 32 40.71 -60.64 -0.49
N SER A 33 41.53 -59.63 -0.22
CA SER A 33 42.78 -59.43 0.53
C SER A 33 43.04 -57.91 0.50
N PHE A 34 43.26 -57.30 1.66
CA PHE A 34 44.28 -56.28 1.89
C PHE A 34 44.46 -55.13 0.86
N CYS A 35 43.53 -54.16 0.77
CA CYS A 35 43.82 -52.79 0.31
C CYS A 35 42.62 -51.83 0.54
N GLY A 36 42.41 -51.33 1.76
CA GLY A 36 41.16 -50.60 2.09
C GLY A 36 41.30 -49.25 2.81
N ARG A 37 42.42 -48.98 3.49
CA ARG A 37 42.53 -47.76 4.34
C ARG A 37 43.10 -46.54 3.63
N HIS A 38 44.01 -46.71 2.66
CA HIS A 38 44.58 -45.55 1.94
C HIS A 38 43.69 -45.05 0.79
N VAL A 39 42.90 -45.93 0.17
CA VAL A 39 41.95 -45.56 -0.91
C VAL A 39 40.73 -44.81 -0.35
N MET A 40 40.20 -45.24 0.80
CA MET A 40 39.10 -44.54 1.49
C MET A 40 39.51 -43.15 1.98
N LEU A 41 40.74 -43.00 2.52
CA LEU A 41 41.23 -41.69 2.98
C LEU A 41 41.43 -40.72 1.81
N GLY A 42 41.98 -41.20 0.69
CA GLY A 42 42.14 -40.40 -0.53
C GLY A 42 40.80 -39.96 -1.15
N PHE A 43 39.79 -40.84 -1.12
CA PHE A 43 38.46 -40.53 -1.62
C PHE A 43 37.72 -39.50 -0.73
N LEU A 44 37.84 -39.61 0.60
CA LEU A 44 37.32 -38.62 1.54
C LEU A 44 38.01 -37.25 1.38
N LEU A 45 39.32 -37.22 1.17
CA LEU A 45 40.07 -35.99 0.92
C LEU A 45 39.63 -35.31 -0.39
N LEU A 46 39.34 -36.09 -1.43
CA LEU A 46 38.79 -35.60 -2.69
C LEU A 46 37.40 -35.00 -2.54
N ILE A 47 36.51 -35.62 -1.75
CA ILE A 47 35.16 -35.08 -1.47
C ILE A 47 35.26 -33.78 -0.68
N VAL A 48 36.14 -33.70 0.32
CA VAL A 48 36.36 -32.48 1.10
C VAL A 48 36.94 -31.37 0.21
N LEU A 49 37.92 -31.68 -0.64
CA LEU A 49 38.49 -30.71 -1.59
C LEU A 49 37.45 -30.22 -2.59
N PHE A 50 36.57 -31.10 -3.08
CA PHE A 50 35.49 -30.71 -3.98
C PHE A 50 34.43 -29.85 -3.27
N GLY A 51 34.11 -30.18 -2.01
CA GLY A 51 33.22 -29.39 -1.17
C GLY A 51 33.77 -28.00 -0.88
N VAL A 52 35.06 -27.90 -0.55
CA VAL A 52 35.75 -26.61 -0.34
C VAL A 52 35.84 -25.81 -1.64
N ALA A 53 36.16 -26.45 -2.77
CA ALA A 53 36.18 -25.78 -4.07
C ALA A 53 34.79 -25.26 -4.48
N THR A 54 33.74 -26.04 -4.23
CA THR A 54 32.34 -25.63 -4.49
C THR A 54 31.90 -24.50 -3.56
N LEU A 55 32.29 -24.54 -2.29
CA LEU A 55 32.03 -23.47 -1.33
C LEU A 55 32.77 -22.18 -1.71
N LEU A 56 34.03 -22.28 -2.12
CA LEU A 56 34.82 -21.14 -2.60
C LEU A 56 34.27 -20.58 -3.91
N LEU A 57 33.80 -21.43 -4.83
CA LEU A 57 33.10 -20.97 -6.03
C LEU A 57 31.78 -20.26 -5.69
N ASN A 58 30.98 -20.82 -4.79
CA ASN A 58 29.72 -20.21 -4.35
C ASN A 58 29.96 -18.89 -3.62
N LEU A 59 30.98 -18.82 -2.77
CA LEU A 59 31.40 -17.58 -2.13
C LEU A 59 31.85 -16.56 -3.19
N HIS A 60 32.70 -16.95 -4.14
CA HIS A 60 33.19 -16.05 -5.20
C HIS A 60 32.05 -15.54 -6.10
N VAL A 61 31.13 -16.41 -6.51
CA VAL A 61 29.93 -16.05 -7.29
C VAL A 61 28.98 -15.16 -6.47
N SER A 62 28.88 -15.37 -5.16
CA SER A 62 28.13 -14.50 -4.25
C SER A 62 28.76 -13.11 -4.15
N THR A 63 30.09 -13.02 -3.99
CA THR A 63 30.81 -11.75 -3.91
C THR A 63 30.78 -11.00 -5.25
N ASP A 64 30.88 -11.70 -6.39
CA ASP A 64 30.75 -11.09 -7.72
C ASP A 64 29.31 -10.66 -8.01
N ARG A 65 28.30 -11.37 -7.51
CA ARG A 65 26.91 -10.90 -7.58
C ARG A 65 26.72 -9.63 -6.75
N ALA A 66 27.24 -9.57 -5.53
CA ALA A 66 27.20 -8.37 -4.68
C ALA A 66 27.87 -7.17 -5.36
N LYS A 67 29.09 -7.35 -5.88
CA LYS A 67 29.82 -6.28 -6.60
C LYS A 67 29.14 -5.84 -7.90
N ASN A 68 28.50 -6.76 -8.61
CA ASN A 68 27.74 -6.40 -9.82
C ASN A 68 26.42 -5.71 -9.46
N LEU A 69 25.78 -6.06 -8.34
CA LEU A 69 24.65 -5.33 -7.78
C LEU A 69 25.06 -3.90 -7.40
N ASP A 70 26.18 -3.71 -6.71
CA ASP A 70 26.69 -2.38 -6.34
C ASP A 70 26.98 -1.51 -7.58
N ARG A 71 27.55 -2.12 -8.65
CA ARG A 71 27.79 -1.42 -9.92
C ARG A 71 26.51 -1.11 -10.70
N ILE A 72 25.55 -2.03 -10.73
CA ILE A 72 24.24 -1.81 -11.36
C ILE A 72 23.47 -0.74 -10.59
N GLN A 73 23.52 -0.77 -9.26
CA GLN A 73 22.94 0.23 -8.38
C GLN A 73 23.59 1.60 -8.63
N ALA A 74 24.92 1.70 -8.75
CA ALA A 74 25.59 2.95 -9.10
C ALA A 74 25.21 3.50 -10.49
N ILE A 75 25.03 2.64 -11.49
CA ILE A 75 24.61 3.05 -12.85
C ILE A 75 23.13 3.47 -12.88
N LEU A 76 22.28 2.81 -12.10
CA LEU A 76 20.86 3.17 -11.93
C LEU A 76 20.71 4.48 -11.15
N MET A 77 21.50 4.68 -10.09
CA MET A 77 21.56 5.90 -9.28
C MET A 77 21.90 7.12 -10.13
N ASP A 78 22.90 7.02 -11.00
CA ASP A 78 23.31 8.11 -11.89
C ASP A 78 22.23 8.46 -12.93
N SER A 79 21.46 7.47 -13.41
CA SER A 79 20.40 7.71 -14.39
C SER A 79 19.14 8.36 -13.78
N PHE A 80 18.79 8.00 -12.55
CA PHE A 80 17.62 8.56 -11.86
C PHE A 80 17.92 9.95 -11.27
N SER A 81 19.08 10.10 -10.59
CA SER A 81 19.53 11.38 -10.02
C SER A 81 19.73 12.46 -11.09
N ASN A 82 20.30 12.12 -12.26
CA ASN A 82 20.44 13.09 -13.37
C ASN A 82 19.11 13.46 -14.04
N GLY A 83 18.11 12.58 -14.00
CA GLY A 83 16.75 12.86 -14.45
C GLY A 83 16.02 13.84 -13.53
N VAL A 84 16.25 13.72 -12.21
CA VAL A 84 15.68 14.59 -11.16
C VAL A 84 16.42 15.94 -11.11
N SER A 85 17.75 15.96 -11.22
CA SER A 85 18.55 17.20 -11.16
C SER A 85 18.35 18.11 -12.38
N THR A 86 18.01 17.55 -13.55
CA THR A 86 17.62 18.38 -14.70
C THR A 86 16.22 18.97 -14.57
N LEU A 87 15.33 18.39 -13.75
CA LEU A 87 14.00 18.93 -13.47
C LEU A 87 14.02 20.12 -12.51
N THR A 88 14.95 20.14 -11.54
CA THR A 88 15.06 21.23 -10.55
C THR A 88 15.60 22.55 -11.15
N SER A 89 16.28 22.50 -12.29
CA SER A 89 16.83 23.70 -12.94
C SER A 89 15.81 24.54 -13.74
N ALA A 90 14.61 24.01 -14.00
CA ALA A 90 13.65 24.62 -14.91
C ALA A 90 12.62 25.56 -14.24
N SER A 91 12.44 25.50 -12.91
CA SER A 91 11.39 26.27 -12.20
C SER A 91 11.88 27.53 -11.47
N GLY A 92 13.19 27.74 -11.33
CA GLY A 92 13.77 28.97 -10.76
C GLY A 92 13.48 29.24 -9.27
N ILE A 93 12.71 28.38 -8.59
CA ILE A 93 12.44 28.42 -7.16
C ILE A 93 12.88 27.07 -6.60
N LYS A 94 14.05 27.01 -5.97
CA LYS A 94 14.41 25.84 -5.17
C LYS A 94 13.70 25.96 -3.83
N ASP A 95 12.72 25.09 -3.61
CA ASP A 95 12.05 24.98 -2.31
C ASP A 95 13.10 24.44 -1.32
N LYS A 96 13.33 25.11 -0.19
CA LYS A 96 14.34 24.70 0.80
C LYS A 96 14.12 23.27 1.30
N ALA A 97 12.85 22.85 1.35
CA ALA A 97 12.45 21.48 1.62
C ALA A 97 12.98 20.46 0.59
N GLU A 98 13.09 20.83 -0.69
CA GLU A 98 13.66 19.96 -1.73
C GLU A 98 15.17 19.87 -1.62
N GLU A 99 15.84 20.97 -1.24
CA GLU A 99 17.29 20.94 -0.99
C GLU A 99 17.62 20.01 0.20
N ILE A 100 16.81 20.04 1.25
CA ILE A 100 16.95 19.15 2.41
C ILE A 100 16.67 17.69 2.00
N ALA A 101 15.58 17.43 1.27
CA ALA A 101 15.26 16.08 0.81
C ALA A 101 16.35 15.50 -0.11
N GLN A 102 16.93 16.33 -0.98
CA GLN A 102 18.04 15.94 -1.85
C GLN A 102 19.32 15.66 -1.06
N GLN A 103 19.61 16.44 -0.01
CA GLN A 103 20.74 16.17 0.89
C GLN A 103 20.57 14.89 1.71
N GLU A 104 19.37 14.60 2.20
CA GLU A 104 19.08 13.35 2.91
C GLU A 104 19.28 12.14 2.02
N GLN A 105 18.84 12.25 0.77
CA GLN A 105 19.06 11.24 -0.26
C GLN A 105 20.55 11.01 -0.54
N GLU A 106 21.35 12.08 -0.70
CA GLU A 106 22.81 12.00 -0.86
C GLU A 106 23.51 11.42 0.39
N SER A 107 22.92 11.61 1.58
CA SER A 107 23.47 11.12 2.84
C SER A 107 23.20 9.63 3.13
N GLY A 108 22.38 8.96 2.30
CA GLY A 108 22.00 7.55 2.50
C GLY A 108 20.88 7.36 3.53
N HIS A 109 19.91 8.28 3.57
CA HIS A 109 18.71 8.17 4.40
C HIS A 109 18.01 6.81 4.23
N GLN A 110 17.88 6.05 5.32
CA GLN A 110 17.15 4.79 5.35
C GLN A 110 15.65 5.05 5.57
N LEU A 111 14.78 4.48 4.73
CA LEU A 111 13.32 4.58 4.89
C LEU A 111 12.81 4.20 6.29
N ALA A 112 13.53 3.33 6.99
CA ALA A 112 13.18 2.90 8.34
C ALA A 112 13.29 4.01 9.40
N GLY A 113 14.14 5.02 9.18
CA GLY A 113 14.34 6.12 10.13
C GLY A 113 13.33 7.26 9.97
N LEU A 114 13.13 8.02 11.04
CA LEU A 114 12.60 9.38 11.01
C LEU A 114 13.59 10.28 11.71
N ASN A 115 14.15 11.27 11.00
CA ASN A 115 14.99 12.29 11.61
C ASN A 115 14.42 13.68 11.34
N CYS A 116 14.04 14.38 12.40
CA CYS A 116 13.43 15.70 12.29
C CYS A 116 14.38 16.87 12.51
N ASP A 117 15.66 16.64 12.81
CA ASP A 117 16.64 17.70 13.05
C ASP A 117 16.75 18.64 11.84
N ALA A 118 16.82 18.06 10.63
CA ALA A 118 16.87 18.81 9.37
C ALA A 118 15.57 19.57 9.07
N TYR A 119 14.47 19.18 9.71
CA TYR A 119 13.14 19.73 9.47
C TYR A 119 12.65 20.66 10.59
N GLY A 120 13.51 21.05 11.54
CA GLY A 120 13.17 21.97 12.63
C GLY A 120 12.66 21.28 13.91
N GLY A 121 12.97 20.00 14.09
CA GLY A 121 12.52 19.19 15.23
C GLY A 121 11.16 18.52 15.00
N PRO A 122 10.60 17.83 16.02
CA PRO A 122 11.00 17.83 17.42
C PRO A 122 12.17 16.89 17.70
N SER A 123 12.52 16.65 18.97
CA SER A 123 13.60 15.72 19.33
C SER A 123 13.34 14.32 18.76
N PRO A 124 14.39 13.51 18.48
CA PRO A 124 14.23 12.15 17.98
C PRO A 124 13.28 11.30 18.83
N GLU A 125 13.33 11.42 20.17
CA GLU A 125 12.47 10.70 21.10
C GLU A 125 10.99 11.10 20.95
N THR A 126 10.73 12.38 20.72
CA THR A 126 9.37 12.91 20.50
C THR A 126 8.85 12.49 19.13
N ALA A 127 9.70 12.54 18.11
CA ALA A 127 9.35 12.15 16.75
C ALA A 127 9.02 10.65 16.63
N GLN A 128 9.55 9.78 17.51
CA GLN A 128 9.21 8.36 17.52
C GLN A 128 7.71 8.08 17.70
N GLU A 129 6.96 9.01 18.28
CA GLU A 129 5.51 8.88 18.37
C GLU A 129 4.83 8.75 16.99
N MET A 130 5.42 9.34 15.95
CA MET A 130 4.89 9.29 14.58
C MET A 130 5.20 7.99 13.86
N VAL A 131 6.10 7.16 14.39
CA VAL A 131 6.58 5.94 13.75
C VAL A 131 5.60 4.80 14.01
N TYR A 132 5.08 4.21 12.93
CA TYR A 132 4.23 3.00 12.94
C TYR A 132 4.78 1.90 12.03
N TRP A 133 5.89 2.18 11.35
CA TRP A 133 6.53 1.31 10.37
C TRP A 133 7.70 0.57 10.98
N GLU A 134 8.11 -0.50 10.30
CA GLU A 134 9.19 -1.38 10.74
C GLU A 134 10.18 -1.66 9.61
N ASP A 135 11.45 -1.84 9.97
CA ASP A 135 12.46 -2.41 9.07
C ASP A 135 12.42 -3.94 9.14
N VAL A 136 11.64 -4.55 8.24
CA VAL A 136 11.50 -6.01 8.17
C VAL A 136 12.50 -6.57 7.16
N HIS A 137 13.63 -7.08 7.65
CA HIS A 137 14.72 -7.58 6.80
C HIS A 137 14.32 -8.69 5.81
N SER A 138 13.35 -9.55 6.18
CA SER A 138 12.83 -10.57 5.26
C SER A 138 12.06 -9.97 4.07
N ASP A 139 11.41 -8.83 4.28
CA ASP A 139 10.58 -8.17 3.29
C ASP A 139 11.42 -7.34 2.33
N ALA A 140 12.52 -6.73 2.80
CA ALA A 140 13.45 -5.97 1.96
C ALA A 140 14.00 -6.78 0.76
N ARG A 141 14.07 -8.11 0.90
CA ARG A 141 14.55 -9.03 -0.16
C ARG A 141 13.44 -9.65 -1.00
N HIS A 142 12.17 -9.34 -0.72
CA HIS A 142 11.06 -9.91 -1.46
C HIS A 142 11.10 -9.48 -2.94
N ILE A 143 10.71 -10.40 -3.81
CA ILE A 143 10.60 -10.16 -5.25
C ILE A 143 9.33 -10.87 -5.72
N SER A 144 8.51 -10.16 -6.49
CA SER A 144 7.33 -10.77 -7.11
C SER A 144 7.72 -11.99 -7.96
N PRO A 145 6.99 -13.11 -7.89
CA PRO A 145 7.19 -14.27 -8.77
C PRO A 145 7.07 -13.95 -10.27
N PHE A 146 6.50 -12.80 -10.60
CA PHE A 146 6.29 -12.33 -11.96
C PHE A 146 7.39 -11.39 -12.46
N LYS A 147 8.36 -10.99 -11.61
CA LYS A 147 9.46 -10.11 -12.03
C LYS A 147 10.35 -10.86 -13.02
N ARG A 148 10.43 -10.33 -14.25
CA ARG A 148 11.31 -10.87 -15.29
C ARG A 148 12.75 -10.46 -15.02
N THR A 149 13.63 -11.44 -14.99
CA THR A 149 15.10 -11.23 -14.91
C THR A 149 15.75 -11.19 -16.29
N HIS A 150 15.06 -11.68 -17.33
CA HIS A 150 15.56 -11.81 -18.70
C HIS A 150 14.48 -11.35 -19.69
N GLY A 151 14.89 -10.83 -20.85
CA GLY A 151 13.98 -10.37 -21.91
C GLY A 151 13.60 -8.88 -21.80
N PRO A 152 12.61 -8.43 -22.59
CA PRO A 152 12.21 -7.03 -22.61
C PRO A 152 11.61 -6.61 -21.27
N LYS A 153 11.94 -5.38 -20.84
CA LYS A 153 11.37 -4.76 -19.65
C LYS A 153 9.86 -4.56 -19.82
N GLN A 154 9.15 -4.65 -18.71
CA GLN A 154 7.70 -4.54 -18.66
C GLN A 154 7.30 -3.39 -17.75
N TYR A 155 6.32 -2.61 -18.21
CA TYR A 155 5.95 -1.34 -17.62
C TYR A 155 4.49 -1.33 -17.21
N LEU A 156 4.21 -0.56 -16.18
CA LEU A 156 2.87 -0.17 -15.77
C LEU A 156 2.83 1.36 -15.71
N THR A 157 1.95 1.95 -16.53
CA THR A 157 1.64 3.39 -16.50
C THR A 157 0.21 3.60 -15.99
N PHE A 158 -0.06 4.77 -15.42
CA PHE A 158 -1.40 5.09 -14.93
C PHE A 158 -1.71 6.58 -15.01
N GLU A 159 -3.00 6.89 -14.94
CA GLU A 159 -3.50 8.25 -14.79
C GLU A 159 -3.93 8.49 -13.34
N PRO A 160 -3.53 9.61 -12.70
CA PRO A 160 -4.02 9.95 -11.37
C PRO A 160 -5.55 10.09 -11.30
N ASP A 161 -6.11 9.81 -10.12
CA ASP A 161 -7.53 10.07 -9.85
C ASP A 161 -7.86 11.57 -10.04
N GLN A 162 -9.10 11.86 -10.43
CA GLN A 162 -9.56 13.23 -10.65
C GLN A 162 -10.19 13.88 -9.40
N GLY A 163 -10.30 13.14 -8.29
CA GLY A 163 -10.82 13.60 -7.01
C GLY A 163 -9.75 14.27 -6.15
N GLY A 164 -10.07 14.54 -4.87
CA GLY A 164 -9.14 15.16 -3.93
C GLY A 164 -7.96 14.24 -3.58
N TRP A 165 -6.95 14.81 -2.90
CA TRP A 165 -5.70 14.13 -2.55
C TRP A 165 -5.86 12.68 -2.07
N ASN A 166 -6.79 12.43 -1.13
CA ASN A 166 -6.95 11.08 -0.58
C ASN A 166 -7.44 10.04 -1.59
N ASN A 167 -8.17 10.46 -2.63
CA ASN A 167 -8.53 9.57 -3.73
C ASN A 167 -7.34 9.34 -4.66
N ILE A 168 -6.54 10.39 -4.92
CA ILE A 168 -5.31 10.33 -5.70
C ILE A 168 -4.30 9.37 -5.03
N ARG A 169 -4.04 9.55 -3.73
CA ARG A 169 -3.22 8.67 -2.89
C ARG A 169 -3.71 7.22 -2.98
N MET A 170 -5.00 6.98 -2.73
CA MET A 170 -5.59 5.64 -2.75
C MET A 170 -5.39 4.93 -4.11
N SER A 171 -5.63 5.65 -5.21
CA SER A 171 -5.39 5.11 -6.55
C SER A 171 -3.90 4.86 -6.81
N MET A 172 -3.02 5.76 -6.39
CA MET A 172 -1.57 5.59 -6.54
C MET A 172 -1.05 4.38 -5.76
N GLU A 173 -1.42 4.24 -4.49
CA GLU A 173 -1.04 3.07 -3.66
C GLU A 173 -1.48 1.76 -4.29
N THR A 174 -2.69 1.74 -4.85
CA THR A 174 -3.23 0.56 -5.53
C THR A 174 -2.40 0.23 -6.77
N VAL A 175 -2.06 1.23 -7.58
CA VAL A 175 -1.22 1.05 -8.76
C VAL A 175 0.20 0.64 -8.40
N LEU A 176 0.80 1.24 -7.37
CA LEU A 176 2.12 0.90 -6.88
C LEU A 176 2.17 -0.56 -6.39
N ALA A 177 1.18 -0.97 -5.59
CA ALA A 177 1.03 -2.36 -5.16
C ALA A 177 0.83 -3.32 -6.34
N MET A 178 0.06 -2.93 -7.37
CA MET A 178 -0.09 -3.72 -8.59
C MET A 178 1.21 -3.81 -9.39
N ALA A 179 1.97 -2.72 -9.54
CA ALA A 179 3.23 -2.74 -10.27
C ALA A 179 4.21 -3.71 -9.61
N TYR A 180 4.30 -3.66 -8.27
CA TYR A 180 5.05 -4.62 -7.49
C TYR A 180 4.54 -6.05 -7.73
N ALA A 181 3.25 -6.30 -7.47
CA ALA A 181 2.65 -7.64 -7.59
C ALA A 181 2.83 -8.23 -8.98
N MET A 182 2.74 -7.42 -10.03
CA MET A 182 2.92 -7.83 -11.43
C MET A 182 4.39 -7.99 -11.85
N GLY A 183 5.34 -7.58 -11.00
CA GLY A 183 6.78 -7.61 -11.29
C GLY A 183 7.20 -6.60 -12.37
N ARG A 184 6.51 -5.45 -12.45
CA ARG A 184 6.67 -4.44 -13.51
C ARG A 184 7.36 -3.19 -13.00
N THR A 185 8.07 -2.51 -13.89
CA THR A 185 8.55 -1.16 -13.64
C THR A 185 7.36 -0.20 -13.60
N LEU A 186 7.20 0.52 -12.48
CA LEU A 186 6.21 1.57 -12.34
C LEU A 186 6.70 2.83 -13.05
N VAL A 187 5.87 3.41 -13.91
CA VAL A 187 6.14 4.69 -14.54
C VAL A 187 5.28 5.76 -13.88
N LEU A 188 5.92 6.71 -13.20
CA LEU A 188 5.23 7.82 -12.56
C LEU A 188 4.67 8.78 -13.60
N PRO A 189 3.42 9.28 -13.44
CA PRO A 189 2.88 10.29 -14.31
C PRO A 189 3.64 11.62 -14.14
N PRO A 190 3.63 12.48 -15.16
CA PRO A 190 4.28 13.79 -15.11
C PRO A 190 3.80 14.66 -13.94
N GLU A 191 4.65 15.61 -13.53
CA GLU A 191 4.30 16.65 -12.57
C GLU A 191 3.08 17.44 -13.03
N GLN A 192 2.19 17.73 -12.08
CA GLN A 192 0.91 18.35 -12.36
C GLN A 192 0.31 19.01 -11.12
N VAL A 193 -0.64 19.89 -11.36
CA VAL A 193 -1.53 20.39 -10.31
C VAL A 193 -2.55 19.29 -9.97
N PHE A 194 -2.54 18.81 -8.72
CA PHE A 194 -3.55 17.87 -8.22
C PHE A 194 -4.81 18.61 -7.78
N TYR A 195 -5.98 18.00 -7.93
CA TYR A 195 -7.24 18.65 -7.54
C TYR A 195 -7.23 19.01 -6.04
N LEU A 196 -7.55 20.27 -5.73
CA LEU A 196 -7.46 20.93 -4.42
C LEU A 196 -6.05 21.20 -3.87
N LEU A 197 -4.98 20.77 -4.55
CA LEU A 197 -3.60 21.13 -4.23
C LEU A 197 -3.10 22.12 -5.29
N GLY A 198 -2.83 23.35 -4.90
CA GLY A 198 -2.55 24.47 -5.79
C GLY A 198 -3.47 25.68 -5.57
N LYS A 199 -4.26 25.68 -4.50
CA LYS A 199 -5.05 26.83 -4.06
C LYS A 199 -4.24 27.65 -3.05
N HIS A 200 -4.09 28.94 -3.30
CA HIS A 200 -3.47 29.89 -2.37
C HIS A 200 -4.17 29.89 -1.02
N LYS A 201 -3.42 29.70 0.07
CA LYS A 201 -3.86 30.04 1.44
C LYS A 201 -2.77 30.88 2.10
N GLY A 202 -3.13 32.07 2.59
CA GLY A 202 -2.22 32.94 3.37
C GLY A 202 -1.41 33.96 2.57
N ASN A 203 -0.56 34.71 3.29
CA ASN A 203 0.21 35.86 2.77
C ASN A 203 1.37 35.47 1.83
N ALA A 204 1.73 34.19 1.76
CA ALA A 204 2.80 33.66 0.90
C ALA A 204 2.33 33.32 -0.53
N GLY A 205 1.16 33.83 -0.93
CA GLY A 205 0.34 33.37 -2.05
C GLY A 205 1.12 32.98 -3.32
N ASP A 206 2.06 33.80 -3.79
CA ASP A 206 2.65 33.57 -5.13
C ASP A 206 3.98 32.78 -5.14
N SER A 207 4.55 32.41 -3.99
CA SER A 207 5.90 31.80 -3.93
C SER A 207 5.91 30.28 -3.73
N GLN A 208 4.80 29.65 -3.36
CA GLN A 208 4.75 28.20 -3.07
C GLN A 208 4.57 27.33 -4.32
N ARG A 209 5.22 26.16 -4.36
CA ARG A 209 5.04 25.14 -5.41
C ARG A 209 3.57 24.74 -5.56
N ARG A 210 3.14 24.54 -6.81
CA ARG A 210 1.76 24.14 -7.19
C ARG A 210 1.68 22.87 -8.03
N GLU A 211 2.79 22.48 -8.65
CA GLU A 211 2.90 21.30 -9.49
C GLU A 211 3.69 20.24 -8.74
N PHE A 212 3.15 19.02 -8.69
CA PHE A 212 3.71 17.94 -7.89
C PHE A 212 3.76 16.64 -8.70
N SER A 213 4.86 15.90 -8.56
CA SER A 213 4.93 14.45 -8.73
C SER A 213 4.62 13.74 -7.40
N PHE A 214 4.48 12.42 -7.43
CA PHE A 214 4.35 11.61 -6.21
C PHE A 214 5.60 11.62 -5.30
N ASN A 215 6.78 11.97 -5.83
CA ASN A 215 8.02 12.08 -5.05
C ASN A 215 7.95 13.18 -3.98
N HIS A 216 7.09 14.18 -4.17
CA HIS A 216 6.91 15.25 -3.18
C HIS A 216 6.10 14.83 -1.96
N PHE A 217 5.44 13.67 -2.03
CA PHE A 217 4.56 13.17 -0.96
C PHE A 217 5.04 11.86 -0.38
N PHE A 218 5.72 11.02 -1.17
CA PHE A 218 6.22 9.71 -0.76
C PHE A 218 7.67 9.58 -1.17
N HIS A 219 8.43 8.77 -0.42
CA HIS A 219 9.83 8.46 -0.67
C HIS A 219 10.03 7.52 -1.87
N MET A 220 9.47 7.85 -3.03
CA MET A 220 9.43 6.99 -4.23
C MET A 220 10.82 6.58 -4.71
N GLU A 221 11.80 7.48 -4.61
CA GLU A 221 13.17 7.17 -4.97
C GLU A 221 13.82 6.20 -3.98
N SER A 222 13.67 6.43 -2.68
CA SER A 222 14.19 5.50 -1.68
C SER A 222 13.52 4.13 -1.80
N ILE A 223 12.21 4.07 -2.11
CA ILE A 223 11.50 2.81 -2.41
C ILE A 223 12.17 2.09 -3.57
N HIS A 224 12.47 2.81 -4.66
CA HIS A 224 13.16 2.26 -5.82
C HIS A 224 14.56 1.73 -5.47
N ASN A 225 15.31 2.48 -4.66
CA ASN A 225 16.70 2.21 -4.34
C ASN A 225 16.86 1.08 -3.32
N GLU A 226 15.99 1.02 -2.32
CA GLU A 226 16.06 0.06 -1.22
C GLU A 226 15.38 -1.27 -1.56
N HIS A 227 14.39 -1.27 -2.46
CA HIS A 227 13.61 -2.47 -2.76
C HIS A 227 13.93 -3.08 -4.14
N PRO A 228 14.72 -4.17 -4.22
CA PRO A 228 15.07 -4.83 -5.48
C PRO A 228 13.85 -5.44 -6.21
N GLY A 229 12.69 -5.51 -5.56
CA GLY A 229 11.44 -6.01 -6.14
C GLY A 229 10.74 -4.99 -7.05
N LEU A 230 10.99 -3.69 -6.90
CA LEU A 230 10.22 -2.63 -7.58
C LEU A 230 11.13 -1.60 -8.26
N ASP A 231 11.04 -1.54 -9.58
CA ASP A 231 11.71 -0.48 -10.36
C ASP A 231 10.71 0.69 -10.54
N ILE A 232 11.12 1.93 -10.30
CA ILE A 232 10.28 3.12 -10.49
C ILE A 232 11.05 4.11 -11.38
N ILE A 233 10.40 4.60 -12.43
CA ILE A 233 10.99 5.58 -13.36
C ILE A 233 10.03 6.72 -13.65
N THR A 234 10.56 7.83 -14.15
CA THR A 234 9.74 8.97 -14.60
C THR A 234 9.11 8.68 -15.97
N MET A 235 8.00 9.36 -16.30
CA MET A 235 7.42 9.32 -17.65
C MET A 235 8.43 9.75 -18.73
N LYS A 236 9.23 10.78 -18.44
CA LYS A 236 10.25 11.29 -19.36
C LYS A 236 11.28 10.23 -19.71
N GLU A 237 11.82 9.57 -18.69
CA GLU A 237 12.77 8.47 -18.82
C GLU A 237 12.15 7.28 -19.58
N PHE A 238 10.91 6.90 -19.26
CA PHE A 238 10.18 5.86 -19.99
C PHE A 238 10.06 6.20 -21.48
N LEU A 239 9.59 7.40 -21.82
CA LEU A 239 9.42 7.82 -23.22
C LEU A 239 10.76 7.90 -23.95
N GLN A 240 11.83 8.35 -23.29
CA GLN A 240 13.18 8.37 -23.88
C GLN A 240 13.71 6.96 -24.13
N ARG A 241 13.57 6.05 -23.17
CA ARG A 241 14.11 4.68 -23.24
C ARG A 241 13.35 3.77 -24.19
N GLU A 242 12.02 3.90 -24.22
CA GLU A 242 11.16 2.96 -24.93
C GLU A 242 10.55 3.58 -26.19
N ALA A 243 10.00 4.78 -26.11
CA ALA A 243 9.29 5.37 -27.24
C ALA A 243 10.26 5.92 -28.29
N MET A 244 11.24 6.72 -27.86
CA MET A 244 12.17 7.39 -28.78
C MET A 244 13.21 6.44 -29.39
N THR A 245 13.43 5.26 -28.81
CA THR A 245 14.29 4.20 -29.35
C THR A 245 13.55 3.25 -30.30
N GLY A 246 12.24 3.43 -30.47
CA GLY A 246 11.40 2.59 -31.33
C GLY A 246 11.01 1.24 -30.74
N ASN A 247 11.11 1.07 -29.42
CA ASN A 247 10.73 -0.15 -28.72
C ASN A 247 9.21 -0.24 -28.45
N LEU A 248 8.51 0.89 -28.38
CA LEU A 248 7.05 0.90 -28.24
C LEU A 248 6.35 0.62 -29.56
N ARG A 249 5.35 -0.27 -29.51
CA ARG A 249 4.54 -0.68 -30.64
C ARG A 249 3.05 -0.53 -30.36
N ASP A 250 2.29 -0.15 -31.39
CA ASP A 250 0.82 -0.19 -31.33
C ASP A 250 0.29 -1.63 -31.37
N GLN A 251 -1.03 -1.77 -31.30
CA GLN A 251 -1.71 -3.06 -31.37
C GLN A 251 -1.53 -3.79 -32.71
N GLN A 252 -1.13 -3.07 -33.76
CA GLN A 252 -0.82 -3.60 -35.09
C GLN A 252 0.67 -3.96 -35.24
N GLY A 253 1.49 -3.69 -34.22
CA GLY A 253 2.93 -3.96 -34.19
C GLY A 253 3.80 -2.88 -34.81
N ASN A 254 3.23 -1.74 -35.23
CA ASN A 254 4.00 -0.62 -35.79
C ASN A 254 4.69 0.16 -34.67
N VAL A 255 5.90 0.67 -34.95
CA VAL A 255 6.60 1.56 -34.03
C VAL A 255 5.82 2.86 -33.87
N VAL A 256 5.63 3.30 -32.63
CA VAL A 256 4.91 4.54 -32.31
C VAL A 256 5.74 5.48 -31.46
N PHE A 257 5.52 6.78 -31.67
CA PHE A 257 6.21 7.88 -30.98
C PHE A 257 5.21 8.74 -30.21
N PRO A 258 5.63 9.37 -29.09
CA PRO A 258 4.75 10.23 -28.32
C PRO A 258 4.35 11.47 -29.14
N PRO A 259 3.23 12.13 -28.81
CA PRO A 259 2.75 13.30 -29.54
C PRO A 259 3.85 14.37 -29.68
N ARG A 260 4.09 14.81 -30.92
CA ARG A 260 5.13 15.79 -31.28
C ARG A 260 6.56 15.35 -30.90
N ASN A 261 6.81 14.04 -30.76
CA ASN A 261 8.08 13.47 -30.29
C ASN A 261 8.53 14.05 -28.94
N GLN A 262 7.56 14.46 -28.12
CA GLN A 262 7.80 15.12 -26.85
C GLN A 262 7.94 14.07 -25.73
N THR A 263 9.03 14.12 -24.98
CA THR A 263 9.27 13.22 -23.84
C THR A 263 9.04 13.90 -22.50
N ASP A 264 9.24 15.22 -22.42
CA ASP A 264 9.03 16.01 -21.21
C ASP A 264 7.59 16.53 -21.15
N TRP A 265 6.82 16.06 -20.17
CA TRP A 265 5.40 16.38 -20.01
C TRP A 265 5.06 17.08 -18.69
N ASP A 266 6.07 17.43 -17.90
CA ASP A 266 5.87 18.04 -16.59
C ASP A 266 5.24 19.44 -16.74
N GLY A 267 4.19 19.69 -15.97
CA GLY A 267 3.40 20.94 -16.01
C GLY A 267 2.55 21.13 -17.27
N LYS A 268 2.54 20.17 -18.22
CA LYS A 268 1.88 20.33 -19.53
C LYS A 268 0.48 19.69 -19.58
N PRO A 269 -0.36 20.06 -20.56
CA PRO A 269 -1.64 19.40 -20.79
C PRO A 269 -1.47 17.89 -21.01
N ARG A 270 -2.08 17.08 -20.15
CA ARG A 270 -1.85 15.63 -20.07
C ARG A 270 -2.63 14.80 -21.09
N GLN A 271 -3.75 15.33 -21.58
CA GLN A 271 -4.67 14.58 -22.44
C GLN A 271 -3.99 13.94 -23.66
N PRO A 272 -3.14 14.63 -24.44
CA PRO A 272 -2.48 14.00 -25.59
C PRO A 272 -1.56 12.84 -25.21
N LEU A 273 -0.83 12.96 -24.09
CA LEU A 273 0.01 11.89 -23.57
C LEU A 273 -0.83 10.68 -23.15
N PHE A 274 -1.92 10.92 -22.42
CA PHE A 274 -2.81 9.86 -21.96
C PHE A 274 -3.51 9.15 -23.12
N GLU A 275 -3.97 9.87 -24.14
CA GLU A 275 -4.50 9.27 -25.38
C GLU A 275 -3.45 8.39 -26.07
N PHE A 276 -2.19 8.83 -26.13
CA PHE A 276 -1.09 8.02 -26.65
C PHE A 276 -0.85 6.74 -25.83
N LEU A 277 -0.80 6.83 -24.50
CA LEU A 277 -0.61 5.67 -23.62
C LEU A 277 -1.77 4.68 -23.70
N ARG A 278 -3.02 5.18 -23.79
CA ARG A 278 -4.23 4.35 -23.99
C ARG A 278 -4.23 3.63 -25.34
N ALA A 279 -3.70 4.25 -26.39
CA ALA A 279 -3.60 3.64 -27.72
C ALA A 279 -2.44 2.63 -27.83
N THR A 280 -1.35 2.85 -27.11
CA THR A 280 -0.11 2.05 -27.20
C THR A 280 -0.10 0.89 -26.21
N GLY A 281 -0.57 1.10 -24.98
CA GLY A 281 -0.59 0.10 -23.92
C GLY A 281 -1.83 -0.79 -23.98
N HIS A 282 -1.74 -1.96 -23.33
CA HIS A 282 -2.94 -2.73 -23.01
C HIS A 282 -3.72 -1.99 -21.92
N MET A 283 -4.92 -1.50 -22.26
CA MET A 283 -5.79 -0.86 -21.29
C MET A 283 -6.43 -1.88 -20.34
N ALA A 284 -5.99 -1.88 -19.09
CA ALA A 284 -6.59 -2.71 -18.04
C ALA A 284 -7.76 -1.97 -17.38
N ILE A 285 -8.98 -2.14 -17.93
CA ILE A 285 -10.21 -1.58 -17.35
C ILE A 285 -10.71 -2.52 -16.24
N TRP A 286 -10.00 -2.54 -15.12
CA TRP A 286 -10.44 -3.28 -13.95
C TRP A 286 -11.33 -2.41 -13.07
N THR A 287 -12.59 -2.83 -12.88
CA THR A 287 -13.57 -2.12 -12.05
C THR A 287 -13.67 -2.77 -10.67
N PRO A 288 -13.19 -2.13 -9.58
CA PRO A 288 -13.13 -2.75 -8.25
C PRO A 288 -14.48 -3.27 -7.71
N GLU A 289 -15.59 -2.62 -8.09
CA GLU A 289 -16.98 -3.01 -7.76
C GLU A 289 -17.42 -4.30 -8.44
N LYS A 290 -16.80 -4.66 -9.57
CA LYS A 290 -17.18 -5.83 -10.38
C LYS A 290 -16.23 -7.00 -10.18
N CYS A 291 -14.94 -6.74 -9.97
CA CYS A 291 -13.92 -7.78 -9.91
C CYS A 291 -12.90 -7.56 -8.78
N MET A 292 -12.23 -8.65 -8.40
CA MET A 292 -11.11 -8.65 -7.45
C MET A 292 -9.82 -8.88 -8.23
N ALA A 293 -8.81 -8.02 -8.09
CA ALA A 293 -7.53 -8.18 -8.74
C ALA A 293 -6.80 -9.38 -8.13
N ALA A 294 -6.66 -10.48 -8.87
CA ALA A 294 -6.19 -11.74 -8.32
C ALA A 294 -4.83 -12.13 -8.89
N PHE A 295 -3.92 -12.54 -8.00
CA PHE A 295 -2.54 -12.89 -8.32
C PHE A 295 -2.27 -14.35 -7.92
N PRO A 296 -1.97 -15.24 -8.90
CA PRO A 296 -1.62 -16.62 -8.62
C PRO A 296 -0.23 -16.72 -7.95
N THR A 297 0.12 -17.90 -7.42
CA THR A 297 1.42 -18.09 -6.76
C THR A 297 2.62 -17.99 -7.71
N SER A 298 2.43 -18.21 -9.02
CA SER A 298 3.48 -18.22 -10.03
C SER A 298 2.95 -17.84 -11.42
N PRO A 299 3.84 -17.57 -12.41
CA PRO A 299 3.43 -17.34 -13.81
C PRO A 299 2.96 -18.61 -14.54
N ASP A 300 2.94 -19.78 -13.90
CA ASP A 300 2.41 -21.00 -14.53
C ASP A 300 0.92 -20.82 -14.87
N PRO A 301 0.50 -21.05 -16.14
CA PRO A 301 -0.92 -21.05 -16.51
C PRO A 301 -1.81 -21.96 -15.65
N GLN A 302 -1.26 -23.03 -15.06
CA GLN A 302 -2.01 -23.92 -14.13
C GLN A 302 -2.38 -23.21 -12.83
N GLU A 303 -1.50 -22.38 -12.27
CA GLU A 303 -1.80 -21.62 -11.05
C GLU A 303 -2.86 -20.54 -11.33
N THR A 304 -2.85 -19.98 -12.55
CA THR A 304 -3.92 -19.07 -13.02
C THR A 304 -5.28 -19.78 -13.03
N GLN A 305 -5.34 -21.04 -13.48
CA GLN A 305 -6.57 -21.84 -13.51
C GLN A 305 -7.08 -22.17 -12.10
N LYS A 306 -6.18 -22.42 -11.16
CA LYS A 306 -6.50 -22.75 -9.76
C LYS A 306 -7.34 -21.69 -9.05
N LEU A 307 -7.08 -20.40 -9.29
CA LEU A 307 -7.89 -19.31 -8.74
C LEU A 307 -9.34 -19.32 -9.27
N TRP A 308 -9.53 -19.65 -10.55
CA TRP A 308 -10.87 -19.85 -11.11
C TRP A 308 -11.56 -21.07 -10.50
N ASP A 309 -10.81 -22.14 -10.26
CA ASP A 309 -11.37 -23.36 -9.67
C ASP A 309 -11.77 -23.16 -8.22
N ILE A 310 -10.99 -22.39 -7.43
CA ILE A 310 -11.38 -21.94 -6.08
C ILE A 310 -12.70 -21.17 -6.15
N LYS A 311 -12.83 -20.19 -7.06
CA LYS A 311 -14.08 -19.43 -7.24
C LYS A 311 -15.26 -20.36 -7.54
N LYS A 312 -15.11 -21.25 -8.53
CA LYS A 312 -16.16 -22.21 -8.92
C LYS A 312 -16.54 -23.13 -7.77
N GLN A 313 -15.56 -23.60 -6.99
CA GLN A 313 -15.80 -24.44 -5.82
C GLN A 313 -16.65 -23.72 -4.78
N VAL A 314 -16.34 -22.46 -4.46
CA VAL A 314 -17.17 -21.65 -3.54
C VAL A 314 -18.60 -21.53 -4.07
N GLU A 315 -18.77 -21.17 -5.34
CA GLU A 315 -20.10 -21.05 -5.94
C GLU A 315 -20.87 -22.37 -5.89
N GLN A 316 -20.23 -23.50 -6.17
CA GLN A 316 -20.86 -24.82 -6.08
C GLN A 316 -21.27 -25.19 -4.64
N GLU A 317 -20.43 -24.86 -3.65
CA GLU A 317 -20.69 -25.12 -2.23
C GLU A 317 -21.80 -24.21 -1.66
N HIS A 318 -22.04 -23.05 -2.27
CA HIS A 318 -22.94 -21.99 -1.77
C HIS A 318 -24.05 -21.61 -2.75
N GLY A 319 -24.58 -22.59 -3.50
CA GLY A 319 -25.82 -22.42 -4.28
C GLY A 319 -25.69 -21.43 -5.45
N GLY A 320 -24.51 -21.32 -6.03
CA GLY A 320 -24.18 -20.42 -7.14
C GLY A 320 -23.77 -19.00 -6.73
N SER A 321 -23.51 -18.76 -5.45
CA SER A 321 -23.17 -17.43 -4.93
C SER A 321 -22.05 -17.50 -3.89
N PHE A 322 -21.48 -16.34 -3.54
CA PHE A 322 -20.58 -16.23 -2.40
C PHE A 322 -21.37 -15.89 -1.12
N PRO A 323 -20.91 -16.32 0.07
CA PRO A 323 -21.50 -15.90 1.33
C PRO A 323 -21.50 -14.37 1.48
N SER A 324 -22.53 -13.85 2.16
CA SER A 324 -22.59 -12.41 2.45
C SER A 324 -21.53 -12.00 3.46
N TYR A 325 -21.04 -10.77 3.37
CA TYR A 325 -19.96 -10.28 4.23
C TYR A 325 -20.36 -10.30 5.73
N GLU A 326 -21.66 -10.19 6.05
CA GLU A 326 -22.19 -10.27 7.41
C GLU A 326 -21.78 -11.58 8.13
N ALA A 327 -21.54 -12.67 7.39
CA ALA A 327 -21.10 -13.93 7.96
C ALA A 327 -19.73 -13.84 8.67
N TYR A 328 -18.91 -12.85 8.31
CA TYR A 328 -17.55 -12.66 8.82
C TYR A 328 -17.40 -11.46 9.78
N VAL A 329 -18.50 -10.73 10.07
CA VAL A 329 -18.48 -9.64 11.05
C VAL A 329 -18.16 -10.19 12.44
N GLY A 330 -17.10 -9.67 13.05
CA GLY A 330 -16.54 -10.15 14.32
C GLY A 330 -15.91 -11.55 14.27
N LYS A 331 -15.86 -12.17 13.07
CA LYS A 331 -15.42 -13.56 12.86
C LYS A 331 -14.47 -13.66 11.66
N PRO A 332 -13.35 -12.92 11.66
CA PRO A 332 -12.37 -13.03 10.59
C PRO A 332 -11.77 -14.43 10.55
N PHE A 333 -11.38 -14.88 9.36
CA PHE A 333 -10.44 -16.00 9.27
C PHE A 333 -9.06 -15.59 9.82
N PRO A 334 -8.24 -16.58 10.23
CA PRO A 334 -6.81 -16.36 10.42
C PRO A 334 -6.17 -15.79 9.15
N VAL A 335 -5.15 -14.94 9.29
CA VAL A 335 -4.48 -14.33 8.13
C VAL A 335 -3.78 -15.37 7.24
N ASN A 336 -3.37 -16.50 7.82
CA ASN A 336 -2.79 -17.65 7.12
C ASN A 336 -3.83 -18.70 6.67
N ALA A 337 -5.11 -18.34 6.65
CA ALA A 337 -6.16 -19.21 6.15
C ALA A 337 -6.00 -19.53 4.65
N THR A 338 -6.67 -20.59 4.21
CA THR A 338 -6.63 -21.03 2.81
C THR A 338 -7.10 -19.92 1.86
N ALA A 339 -6.59 -19.93 0.63
CA ALA A 339 -7.04 -19.00 -0.42
C ALA A 339 -8.57 -19.02 -0.60
N LYS A 340 -9.22 -20.19 -0.50
CA LYS A 340 -10.69 -20.31 -0.53
C LYS A 340 -11.37 -19.51 0.58
N GLN A 341 -10.93 -19.66 1.82
CA GLN A 341 -11.49 -18.96 2.98
C GLN A 341 -11.30 -17.44 2.87
N ARG A 342 -10.07 -17.00 2.56
CA ARG A 342 -9.77 -15.56 2.38
C ARG A 342 -10.53 -14.98 1.19
N MET A 343 -10.69 -15.72 0.10
CA MET A 343 -11.47 -15.28 -1.06
C MET A 343 -12.93 -15.07 -0.69
N MET A 344 -13.54 -15.97 0.10
CA MET A 344 -14.92 -15.77 0.56
C MET A 344 -15.08 -14.51 1.42
N GLU A 345 -14.16 -14.28 2.35
CA GLU A 345 -14.19 -13.11 3.24
C GLU A 345 -14.02 -11.79 2.45
N ASN A 346 -13.17 -11.77 1.43
CA ASN A 346 -12.85 -10.56 0.64
C ASN A 346 -13.70 -10.40 -0.63
N TRP A 347 -14.58 -11.37 -0.94
CA TRP A 347 -15.39 -11.35 -2.16
C TRP A 347 -16.29 -10.13 -2.24
N ALA A 348 -16.91 -9.80 -1.10
CA ALA A 348 -17.48 -8.49 -0.83
C ALA A 348 -18.47 -7.98 -1.90
N GLY A 349 -19.26 -8.89 -2.49
CA GLY A 349 -20.27 -8.58 -3.51
C GLY A 349 -19.77 -8.50 -4.97
N ARG A 350 -18.51 -8.87 -5.24
CA ARG A 350 -17.96 -8.90 -6.60
C ARG A 350 -18.59 -10.01 -7.45
N LYS A 351 -18.37 -9.95 -8.75
CA LYS A 351 -18.92 -10.94 -9.71
C LYS A 351 -17.86 -11.86 -10.28
N THR A 352 -16.60 -11.40 -10.34
CA THR A 352 -15.55 -12.12 -11.05
C THR A 352 -14.15 -11.78 -10.52
N LEU A 353 -13.12 -12.40 -11.09
CA LEU A 353 -11.72 -12.07 -10.88
C LEU A 353 -11.21 -11.18 -12.03
N CYS A 354 -10.44 -10.17 -11.68
CA CYS A 354 -9.56 -9.45 -12.59
C CYS A 354 -8.18 -10.11 -12.48
N LEU A 355 -8.02 -11.21 -13.19
CA LEU A 355 -6.89 -12.11 -13.01
C LEU A 355 -5.66 -11.60 -13.78
N TYR A 356 -4.49 -11.61 -13.13
CA TYR A 356 -3.22 -11.36 -13.81
C TYR A 356 -2.81 -12.60 -14.65
N ASP A 357 -3.48 -12.76 -15.78
CA ASP A 357 -3.37 -13.93 -16.65
C ASP A 357 -2.14 -13.90 -17.58
N ASN A 358 -1.96 -14.96 -18.38
CA ASN A 358 -0.85 -15.07 -19.32
C ASN A 358 -0.81 -13.94 -20.37
N THR A 359 -1.96 -13.35 -20.73
CA THR A 359 -2.01 -12.23 -21.68
C THR A 359 -1.37 -10.99 -21.06
N LEU A 360 -1.81 -10.64 -19.85
CA LEU A 360 -1.26 -9.51 -19.12
C LEU A 360 0.20 -9.77 -18.77
N GLN A 361 0.57 -10.97 -18.31
CA GLN A 361 1.94 -11.35 -18.00
C GLN A 361 2.90 -11.20 -19.19
N ASN A 362 2.43 -11.33 -20.43
CA ASN A 362 3.26 -11.19 -21.64
C ASN A 362 3.22 -9.81 -22.30
N THR A 363 2.33 -8.94 -21.85
CA THR A 363 2.22 -7.58 -22.38
C THR A 363 3.40 -6.72 -21.92
N GLN A 364 4.02 -5.96 -22.83
CA GLN A 364 5.10 -5.04 -22.49
C GLN A 364 4.60 -3.86 -21.64
N LEU A 365 3.57 -3.14 -22.11
CA LEU A 365 3.02 -1.96 -21.45
C LEU A 365 1.56 -2.20 -21.03
N ILE A 366 1.28 -2.15 -19.73
CA ILE A 366 -0.08 -2.05 -19.20
C ILE A 366 -0.35 -0.59 -18.84
N HIS A 367 -1.53 -0.09 -19.21
CA HIS A 367 -1.99 1.24 -18.87
C HIS A 367 -3.30 1.19 -18.09
N PHE A 368 -3.32 1.86 -16.92
CA PHE A 368 -4.51 2.03 -16.09
C PHE A 368 -5.08 3.46 -16.25
N PRO A 369 -6.14 3.66 -17.03
CA PRO A 369 -6.72 4.98 -17.24
C PRO A 369 -7.61 5.42 -16.06
N SER A 370 -7.84 6.73 -15.96
CA SER A 370 -8.74 7.38 -14.99
C SER A 370 -9.75 8.22 -15.76
N ASP A 371 -10.86 7.59 -16.16
CA ASP A 371 -11.82 8.17 -17.10
C ASP A 371 -13.26 7.74 -16.79
N HIS A 372 -14.11 8.74 -16.54
CA HIS A 372 -15.52 8.51 -16.24
C HIS A 372 -16.30 7.86 -17.40
N LYS A 373 -15.99 8.20 -18.65
CA LYS A 373 -16.68 7.63 -19.84
C LYS A 373 -16.32 6.16 -20.03
N LEU A 374 -15.08 5.78 -19.72
CA LEU A 374 -14.64 4.39 -19.74
C LEU A 374 -15.11 3.59 -18.51
N GLY A 375 -15.64 4.26 -17.48
CA GLY A 375 -15.91 3.63 -16.19
C GLY A 375 -14.63 3.12 -15.52
N ALA A 376 -13.47 3.70 -15.87
CA ALA A 376 -12.16 3.31 -15.38
C ALA A 376 -11.77 4.25 -14.23
N ARG A 377 -11.75 3.72 -13.00
CA ARG A 377 -11.34 4.46 -11.82
C ARG A 377 -10.94 3.49 -10.71
N LEU A 378 -9.71 3.59 -10.21
CA LEU A 378 -9.23 2.78 -9.10
C LEU A 378 -9.53 3.47 -7.75
N LEU A 379 -10.81 3.74 -7.49
CA LEU A 379 -11.26 4.29 -6.21
C LEU A 379 -11.51 3.16 -5.21
N VAL A 380 -10.43 2.54 -4.75
CA VAL A 380 -10.44 1.38 -3.85
C VAL A 380 -9.13 1.30 -3.07
N HIS A 381 -9.15 0.83 -1.82
CA HIS A 381 -7.91 0.56 -1.09
C HIS A 381 -7.19 -0.66 -1.69
N PHE A 382 -5.85 -0.60 -1.79
CA PHE A 382 -5.05 -1.67 -2.40
C PHE A 382 -5.37 -3.06 -1.82
N TYR A 383 -5.42 -3.20 -0.50
CA TYR A 383 -5.71 -4.46 0.19
C TYR A 383 -7.16 -4.94 0.01
N ALA A 384 -8.08 -4.03 -0.34
CA ALA A 384 -9.47 -4.37 -0.58
C ALA A 384 -9.68 -4.87 -2.02
N PHE A 385 -8.75 -4.56 -2.92
CA PHE A 385 -8.82 -4.89 -4.33
C PHE A 385 -7.91 -6.05 -4.74
N LEU A 386 -6.66 -6.03 -4.27
CA LEU A 386 -5.66 -7.06 -4.53
C LEU A 386 -5.91 -8.28 -3.66
N PHE A 387 -5.89 -9.45 -4.27
CA PHE A 387 -6.00 -10.75 -3.64
C PHE A 387 -4.87 -11.64 -4.11
N PHE A 388 -4.04 -12.07 -3.16
CA PHE A 388 -2.95 -13.01 -3.43
C PHE A 388 -3.38 -14.42 -3.04
N GLU A 389 -3.12 -15.39 -3.91
CA GLU A 389 -3.36 -16.80 -3.61
C GLU A 389 -2.52 -17.27 -2.42
N ASP A 390 -1.25 -16.85 -2.37
CA ASP A 390 -0.38 -17.03 -1.21
C ASP A 390 -0.65 -15.94 -0.17
N TRP A 391 -0.98 -16.35 1.06
CA TRP A 391 -1.21 -15.42 2.16
C TRP A 391 0.06 -14.67 2.58
N LYS A 392 1.25 -15.27 2.34
CA LYS A 392 2.53 -14.62 2.66
C LYS A 392 2.73 -13.38 1.80
N GLN A 393 2.36 -13.43 0.52
CA GLN A 393 2.39 -12.28 -0.39
C GLN A 393 1.37 -11.21 0.00
N ASP A 394 0.18 -11.61 0.46
CA ASP A 394 -0.82 -10.66 0.97
C ASP A 394 -0.30 -9.87 2.18
N LEU A 395 0.32 -10.55 3.14
CA LEU A 395 0.88 -9.90 4.31
C LEU A 395 2.11 -9.04 3.98
N PHE A 396 3.02 -9.56 3.14
CA PHE A 396 4.13 -8.78 2.61
C PHE A 396 3.62 -7.48 1.97
N MET A 397 2.63 -7.55 1.08
CA MET A 397 2.14 -6.36 0.38
C MET A 397 1.56 -5.31 1.34
N LYS A 398 0.86 -5.76 2.38
CA LYS A 398 0.30 -4.86 3.41
C LYS A 398 1.40 -4.19 4.25
N ARG A 399 2.43 -4.95 4.63
CA ARG A 399 3.61 -4.41 5.34
C ARG A 399 4.40 -3.48 4.44
N PHE A 400 4.67 -3.86 3.19
CA PHE A 400 5.34 -3.00 2.22
C PHE A 400 4.67 -1.62 2.07
N VAL A 401 3.33 -1.58 1.97
CA VAL A 401 2.60 -0.30 1.93
C VAL A 401 2.63 0.44 3.26
N ARG A 402 2.53 -0.25 4.41
CA ARG A 402 2.69 0.37 5.73
C ARG A 402 4.08 1.01 5.86
N ASP A 403 5.12 0.25 5.54
CA ASP A 403 6.49 0.53 5.94
C ASP A 403 7.19 1.53 5.01
N HIS A 404 6.89 1.47 3.71
CA HIS A 404 7.60 2.26 2.72
C HIS A 404 6.75 3.33 2.04
N VAL A 405 5.43 3.13 1.90
CA VAL A 405 4.53 4.09 1.23
C VAL A 405 3.93 5.06 2.27
N ARG A 406 4.83 5.70 3.01
CA ARG A 406 4.53 6.72 4.03
C ARG A 406 4.82 8.12 3.52
N TYR A 407 4.22 9.13 4.16
CA TYR A 407 4.55 10.51 3.83
C TYR A 407 6.04 10.79 4.06
N VAL A 408 6.60 11.67 3.22
CA VAL A 408 7.99 12.14 3.35
C VAL A 408 8.25 12.80 4.70
N ASP A 409 9.51 12.78 5.12
CA ASP A 409 9.94 13.18 6.47
C ASP A 409 9.58 14.64 6.78
N LEU A 410 9.64 15.54 5.79
CA LEU A 410 9.13 16.91 5.91
C LEU A 410 7.70 16.97 6.48
N ILE A 411 6.79 16.16 5.94
CA ILE A 411 5.38 16.14 6.35
C ILE A 411 5.24 15.46 7.71
N GLN A 412 5.98 14.36 7.95
CA GLN A 412 5.97 13.63 9.21
C GLN A 412 6.49 14.50 10.36
N CYS A 413 7.60 15.19 10.17
CA CYS A 413 8.21 16.06 11.17
C CYS A 413 7.37 17.31 11.43
N ALA A 414 6.75 17.90 10.40
CA ALA A 414 5.78 18.97 10.59
C ALA A 414 4.61 18.51 11.48
N ALA A 415 4.08 17.30 11.25
CA ALA A 415 3.05 16.73 12.10
C ALA A 415 3.54 16.41 13.51
N ALA A 416 4.76 15.90 13.66
CA ALA A 416 5.37 15.62 14.96
C ALA A 416 5.44 16.87 15.86
N ARG A 417 5.84 18.02 15.29
CA ARG A 417 5.85 19.31 16.00
C ARG A 417 4.45 19.75 16.44
N VAL A 418 3.46 19.59 15.55
CA VAL A 418 2.07 19.92 15.90
C VAL A 418 1.53 18.98 16.97
N VAL A 419 1.82 17.68 16.91
CA VAL A 419 1.43 16.72 17.96
C VAL A 419 2.05 17.12 19.29
N GLU A 420 3.34 17.45 19.34
CA GLU A 420 4.02 17.93 20.54
C GLU A 420 3.32 19.18 21.12
N ALA A 421 3.01 20.16 20.26
CA ALA A 421 2.33 21.38 20.67
C ALA A 421 0.89 21.13 21.19
N VAL A 422 0.14 20.23 20.55
CA VAL A 422 -1.20 19.83 21.02
C VAL A 422 -1.10 19.11 22.36
N ARG A 423 -0.10 18.25 22.56
CA ARG A 423 0.15 17.60 23.86
C ARG A 423 0.52 18.61 24.94
N GLU A 424 1.34 19.61 24.63
CA GLU A 424 1.66 20.70 25.56
C GLU A 424 0.39 21.48 25.95
N ARG A 425 -0.44 21.84 24.96
CA ARG A 425 -1.75 22.49 25.20
C ARG A 425 -2.63 21.63 26.11
N ALA A 426 -2.68 20.32 25.88
CA ALA A 426 -3.47 19.40 26.70
C ALA A 426 -2.92 19.23 28.13
N ARG A 427 -1.60 19.24 28.33
CA ARG A 427 -0.96 19.20 29.65
C ARG A 427 -1.23 20.48 30.46
N THR A 428 -1.23 21.63 29.77
CA THR A 428 -1.37 22.95 30.39
C THR A 428 -2.81 23.46 30.49
N ASN A 429 -3.77 22.73 29.93
CA ASN A 429 -5.18 23.07 30.01
C ASN A 429 -5.65 23.16 31.49
N PRO A 430 -6.01 24.35 32.00
CA PRO A 430 -6.27 24.57 33.43
C PRO A 430 -7.51 23.85 33.96
N VAL A 431 -8.42 23.41 33.08
CA VAL A 431 -9.65 22.69 33.46
C VAL A 431 -9.33 21.27 33.92
N VAL A 432 -8.32 20.65 33.32
CA VAL A 432 -7.93 19.25 33.56
C VAL A 432 -6.48 19.09 34.04
N ALA A 433 -5.79 20.21 34.28
CA ALA A 433 -4.39 20.26 34.72
C ALA A 433 -4.17 19.38 35.97
N GLY A 434 -3.16 18.51 35.91
CA GLY A 434 -2.84 17.54 36.97
C GLY A 434 -3.43 16.13 36.76
N ASN A 435 -4.46 15.97 35.93
CA ASN A 435 -5.06 14.67 35.59
C ASN A 435 -4.67 14.15 34.20
N ASN A 436 -3.90 14.92 33.42
CA ASN A 436 -3.47 14.56 32.06
C ASN A 436 -1.95 14.79 31.86
N PRO A 437 -1.07 14.10 32.63
CA PRO A 437 0.38 14.32 32.55
C PRO A 437 0.99 13.87 31.21
N ASN A 438 0.29 13.05 30.43
CA ASN A 438 0.73 12.57 29.12
C ASN A 438 0.34 13.51 27.96
N GLY A 439 -0.49 14.52 28.24
CA GLY A 439 -1.02 15.41 27.21
C GLY A 439 -1.95 14.71 26.23
N ASP A 440 -2.71 13.72 26.69
CA ASP A 440 -3.68 13.03 25.86
C ASP A 440 -4.72 14.04 25.35
N PHE A 441 -5.02 13.95 24.06
CA PHE A 441 -6.04 14.74 23.39
C PHE A 441 -6.93 13.82 22.56
N ASP A 442 -8.17 14.24 22.33
CA ASP A 442 -9.08 13.55 21.41
C ASP A 442 -9.17 14.32 20.09
N ALA A 443 -9.68 13.69 19.04
CA ALA A 443 -9.75 14.34 17.74
C ALA A 443 -11.02 14.06 16.96
N PHE A 444 -11.38 15.01 16.11
CA PHE A 444 -12.40 14.84 15.08
C PHE A 444 -11.81 15.11 13.70
N HIS A 445 -12.35 14.43 12.70
CA HIS A 445 -12.35 14.95 11.34
C HIS A 445 -13.78 15.30 10.93
N ILE A 446 -14.13 16.59 10.95
CA ILE A 446 -15.47 17.09 10.58
C ILE A 446 -15.44 17.57 9.13
N ARG A 447 -16.10 16.82 8.24
CA ARG A 447 -16.15 17.09 6.79
C ARG A 447 -17.48 17.72 6.39
N ARG A 448 -17.44 18.94 5.84
CA ARG A 448 -18.64 19.71 5.48
C ARG A 448 -18.58 20.24 4.05
N GLY A 449 -17.69 21.19 3.77
CA GLY A 449 -17.58 22.04 2.58
C GLY A 449 -18.27 21.56 1.29
N ASP A 450 -17.49 21.15 0.29
CA ASP A 450 -17.99 20.63 -1.00
C ASP A 450 -18.46 19.16 -0.93
N PHE A 451 -18.63 18.59 0.26
CA PHE A 451 -18.83 17.15 0.43
C PHE A 451 -20.18 16.69 -0.14
N GLN A 452 -20.16 15.80 -1.13
CA GLN A 452 -21.39 15.36 -1.83
C GLN A 452 -22.39 14.61 -0.93
N TYR A 453 -21.95 14.03 0.18
CA TYR A 453 -22.81 13.28 1.10
C TYR A 453 -23.43 14.20 2.16
N THR A 454 -24.48 14.92 1.78
CA THR A 454 -25.17 15.86 2.68
C THR A 454 -25.73 15.21 3.95
N VAL A 455 -26.06 13.92 3.86
CA VAL A 455 -26.49 13.06 4.97
C VAL A 455 -25.52 13.02 6.16
N THR A 456 -24.23 13.30 5.96
CA THR A 456 -23.24 13.32 7.06
C THR A 456 -23.00 14.70 7.65
N ARG A 457 -23.67 15.76 7.14
CA ARG A 457 -23.47 17.16 7.55
C ARG A 457 -24.28 17.50 8.80
N PHE A 458 -24.02 16.80 9.90
CA PHE A 458 -24.65 17.09 11.19
C PHE A 458 -24.22 18.49 11.68
N ASP A 459 -25.10 19.14 12.45
CA ASP A 459 -24.77 20.38 13.14
C ASP A 459 -23.92 20.09 14.40
N ALA A 460 -23.25 21.12 14.93
CA ALA A 460 -22.35 20.95 16.07
C ALA A 460 -23.05 20.41 17.33
N PRO A 461 -24.29 20.80 17.69
CA PRO A 461 -25.01 20.20 18.82
C PRO A 461 -25.23 18.70 18.63
N LYS A 462 -25.64 18.25 17.43
CA LYS A 462 -25.80 16.83 17.16
C LYS A 462 -24.46 16.08 17.19
N ILE A 463 -23.37 16.70 16.69
CA ILE A 463 -22.02 16.12 16.78
C ILE A 463 -21.66 15.88 18.26
N TYR A 464 -21.83 16.89 19.12
CA TYR A 464 -21.62 16.76 20.57
C TYR A 464 -22.46 15.62 21.17
N ASP A 465 -23.76 15.59 20.88
CA ASP A 465 -24.66 14.56 21.42
C ASP A 465 -24.25 13.14 21.03
N MET A 466 -23.74 12.96 19.80
CA MET A 466 -23.25 11.67 19.32
C MET A 466 -21.94 11.26 20.00
N SER A 467 -21.04 12.20 20.29
CA SER A 467 -19.68 11.89 20.76
C SER A 467 -19.49 11.92 22.27
N LYS A 468 -20.30 12.68 23.00
CA LYS A 468 -20.09 12.99 24.44
C LYS A 468 -19.95 11.77 25.35
N SER A 469 -20.46 10.61 24.95
CA SER A 469 -20.35 9.38 25.73
C SER A 469 -18.94 8.76 25.75
N LYS A 470 -18.04 9.22 24.87
CA LYS A 470 -16.64 8.71 24.73
C LYS A 470 -15.58 9.77 25.01
N LEU A 471 -16.00 10.96 25.43
CA LEU A 471 -15.13 12.13 25.64
C LEU A 471 -15.39 12.67 27.04
N HIS A 472 -14.39 13.31 27.66
CA HIS A 472 -14.59 14.01 28.92
C HIS A 472 -14.68 15.52 28.69
N GLU A 473 -15.68 16.17 29.29
CA GLU A 473 -15.82 17.63 29.19
C GLU A 473 -14.58 18.33 29.77
N GLY A 474 -14.19 19.44 29.16
CA GLY A 474 -13.00 20.22 29.51
C GLY A 474 -11.71 19.73 28.86
N GLU A 475 -11.64 18.52 28.31
CA GLU A 475 -10.45 18.01 27.61
C GLU A 475 -10.19 18.73 26.28
N THR A 476 -8.94 18.63 25.84
CA THR A 476 -8.45 19.20 24.58
C THR A 476 -8.84 18.33 23.40
N ILE A 477 -9.47 18.94 22.39
CA ILE A 477 -9.92 18.28 21.18
C ILE A 477 -9.35 18.96 19.95
N TYR A 478 -8.59 18.21 19.17
CA TYR A 478 -8.09 18.62 17.87
C TYR A 478 -9.14 18.38 16.78
N ILE A 479 -9.48 19.40 15.99
CA ILE A 479 -10.43 19.26 14.88
C ILE A 479 -9.73 19.49 13.54
N ALA A 480 -9.60 18.43 12.76
CA ALA A 480 -9.32 18.51 11.33
C ALA A 480 -10.63 18.81 10.57
N THR A 481 -10.68 19.91 9.83
CA THR A 481 -11.93 20.30 9.14
C THR A 481 -11.69 21.18 7.92
N ASP A 482 -12.60 21.09 6.96
CA ASP A 482 -12.71 22.02 5.84
C ASP A 482 -13.73 23.14 6.06
N GLU A 483 -14.40 23.16 7.22
CA GLU A 483 -15.28 24.26 7.65
C GLU A 483 -14.47 25.51 7.98
N ARG A 484 -14.85 26.62 7.35
CA ARG A 484 -14.15 27.90 7.48
C ARG A 484 -14.79 28.80 8.52
N ASP A 485 -16.10 28.66 8.73
CA ASP A 485 -16.78 29.38 9.78
C ASP A 485 -16.48 28.73 11.13
N LYS A 486 -15.51 29.28 11.85
CA LYS A 486 -15.13 28.78 13.17
C LYS A 486 -16.27 28.93 14.19
N ALA A 487 -17.27 29.79 13.98
CA ALA A 487 -18.43 29.92 14.88
C ALA A 487 -19.31 28.66 14.88
N PHE A 488 -19.27 27.86 13.82
CA PHE A 488 -19.93 26.55 13.75
C PHE A 488 -19.59 25.66 14.96
N PHE A 489 -18.34 25.71 15.44
CA PHE A 489 -17.85 24.87 16.52
C PHE A 489 -18.20 25.38 17.93
N GLN A 490 -18.96 26.48 18.06
CA GLN A 490 -19.28 27.05 19.36
C GLN A 490 -19.91 26.04 20.34
N PRO A 491 -20.89 25.20 19.94
CA PRO A 491 -21.47 24.20 20.86
C PRO A 491 -20.46 23.18 21.39
N LEU A 492 -19.37 22.92 20.67
CA LEU A 492 -18.28 22.07 21.13
C LEU A 492 -17.30 22.86 22.02
N ARG A 493 -17.01 24.14 21.69
CA ARG A 493 -16.19 25.03 22.54
C ARG A 493 -16.79 25.29 23.92
N ASP A 494 -18.12 25.29 24.01
CA ASP A 494 -18.81 25.44 25.30
C ASP A 494 -18.53 24.26 26.25
N LYS A 495 -17.99 23.14 25.72
CA LYS A 495 -17.81 21.86 26.42
C LYS A 495 -16.37 21.39 26.49
N TYR A 496 -15.51 21.80 25.56
CA TYR A 496 -14.16 21.29 25.37
C TYR A 496 -13.18 22.41 24.98
N ASP A 497 -11.89 22.18 25.20
CA ASP A 497 -10.83 23.04 24.66
C ASP A 497 -10.56 22.67 23.20
N ILE A 498 -11.20 23.37 22.27
CA ILE A 498 -11.11 23.07 20.83
C ILE A 498 -9.93 23.79 20.19
N VAL A 499 -9.09 23.03 19.49
CA VAL A 499 -7.96 23.54 18.70
C VAL A 499 -7.99 22.99 17.26
N PHE A 500 -7.37 23.73 16.35
CA PHE A 500 -7.23 23.42 14.92
C PHE A 500 -5.76 23.54 14.50
N LEU A 501 -5.43 23.05 13.31
CA LEU A 501 -4.09 23.25 12.73
C LEU A 501 -3.67 24.73 12.68
N ASP A 502 -4.62 25.63 12.39
CA ASP A 502 -4.37 27.07 12.29
C ASP A 502 -3.84 27.67 13.61
N ASP A 503 -4.12 27.05 14.76
CA ASP A 503 -3.67 27.50 16.08
C ASP A 503 -2.19 27.15 16.36
N PHE A 504 -1.56 26.38 15.46
CA PHE A 504 -0.18 25.88 15.57
C PHE A 504 0.67 26.27 14.35
N HIS A 505 0.30 27.34 13.64
CA HIS A 505 0.99 27.75 12.41
C HIS A 505 2.46 28.13 12.65
N ASP A 506 2.76 28.66 13.82
CA ASP A 506 4.09 29.02 14.30
C ASP A 506 5.03 27.81 14.45
N VAL A 507 4.51 26.62 14.78
CA VAL A 507 5.34 25.39 14.89
C VAL A 507 5.40 24.56 13.61
N LEU A 508 4.54 24.82 12.63
CA LEU A 508 4.61 24.16 11.33
C LEU A 508 5.92 24.47 10.60
N GLY A 509 6.44 25.69 10.78
CA GLY A 509 7.61 26.20 10.07
C GLY A 509 7.24 26.84 8.73
N GLU A 510 7.88 27.96 8.41
CA GLU A 510 7.58 28.76 7.21
C GLU A 510 7.83 28.02 5.89
N ASP A 511 8.72 27.01 5.92
CA ASP A 511 9.11 26.21 4.76
C ASP A 511 8.10 25.10 4.41
N VAL A 512 7.08 24.85 5.24
CA VAL A 512 6.08 23.81 4.95
C VAL A 512 5.04 24.36 3.98
N ASN A 513 5.02 23.79 2.77
CA ASN A 513 4.04 24.12 1.75
C ASN A 513 2.60 23.91 2.26
N SER A 514 1.73 24.91 2.12
CA SER A 514 0.36 24.86 2.62
C SER A 514 -0.51 23.76 1.99
N ASN A 515 -0.09 23.22 0.84
CA ASN A 515 -0.72 22.06 0.22
C ASN A 515 -0.53 20.76 1.03
N PHE A 516 0.43 20.72 1.96
CA PHE A 516 0.67 19.57 2.84
C PHE A 516 -0.15 19.62 4.13
N PHE A 517 -0.83 20.72 4.44
CA PHE A 517 -1.57 20.88 5.71
C PHE A 517 -2.65 19.83 5.91
N GLY A 518 -3.32 19.40 4.83
CA GLY A 518 -4.29 18.31 4.92
C GLY A 518 -3.64 16.97 5.31
N MET A 519 -2.40 16.72 4.92
CA MET A 519 -1.65 15.52 5.28
C MET A 519 -1.18 15.61 6.73
N VAL A 520 -0.74 16.80 7.17
CA VAL A 520 -0.41 17.07 8.57
C VAL A 520 -1.62 16.86 9.48
N ASP A 521 -2.79 17.39 9.11
CA ASP A 521 -4.05 17.15 9.83
C ASP A 521 -4.34 15.66 10.04
N GLN A 522 -4.08 14.83 9.02
CA GLN A 522 -4.31 13.38 9.11
C GLN A 522 -3.40 12.72 10.13
N LEU A 523 -2.13 13.08 10.10
CA LEU A 523 -1.11 12.55 11.00
C LEU A 523 -1.39 12.98 12.44
N VAL A 524 -1.66 14.26 12.69
CA VAL A 524 -2.00 14.78 14.02
C VAL A 524 -3.25 14.11 14.58
N ALA A 525 -4.34 14.05 13.80
CA ALA A 525 -5.58 13.41 14.22
C ALA A 525 -5.40 11.89 14.46
N SER A 526 -4.45 11.24 13.78
CA SER A 526 -4.17 9.81 13.99
C SER A 526 -3.56 9.51 15.36
N ARG A 527 -2.91 10.49 16.00
CA ARG A 527 -2.24 10.34 17.31
C ARG A 527 -3.14 10.58 18.52
N SER A 528 -4.39 10.96 18.31
CA SER A 528 -5.33 11.20 19.41
C SER A 528 -5.68 9.92 20.17
N ARG A 529 -6.11 10.05 21.42
CA ARG A 529 -6.58 8.92 22.24
C ARG A 529 -7.90 8.36 21.68
N THR A 530 -8.92 9.22 21.54
CA THR A 530 -10.19 8.91 20.88
C THR A 530 -10.32 9.69 19.57
N PHE A 531 -10.87 9.06 18.53
CA PHE A 531 -11.09 9.72 17.24
C PHE A 531 -12.53 9.56 16.73
N PHE A 532 -13.11 10.65 16.22
CA PHE A 532 -14.40 10.66 15.55
C PHE A 532 -14.27 11.10 14.09
N GLY A 533 -14.61 10.20 13.16
CA GLY A 533 -14.53 10.43 11.73
C GLY A 533 -15.87 10.73 11.05
N CYS A 534 -15.79 11.17 9.80
CA CYS A 534 -16.92 11.29 8.89
C CYS A 534 -16.98 10.07 7.96
N TRP A 535 -18.08 9.31 8.00
CA TRP A 535 -18.30 8.22 7.04
C TRP A 535 -18.30 8.74 5.59
N PHE A 536 -17.91 7.89 4.63
CA PHE A 536 -17.67 8.22 3.21
C PHE A 536 -16.45 9.11 2.91
N SER A 537 -15.82 9.71 3.92
CA SER A 537 -14.63 10.53 3.70
C SER A 537 -13.38 9.66 3.57
N THR A 538 -12.74 9.67 2.40
CA THR A 538 -11.44 9.02 2.19
C THR A 538 -10.32 9.63 3.04
N PHE A 539 -10.49 10.89 3.47
CA PHE A 539 -9.62 11.55 4.44
C PHE A 539 -9.72 10.91 5.82
N THR A 540 -10.95 10.69 6.31
CA THR A 540 -11.22 9.93 7.54
C THR A 540 -10.76 8.49 7.41
N GLY A 541 -10.95 7.90 6.23
CA GLY A 541 -10.42 6.58 5.90
C GLY A 541 -8.95 6.53 6.27
N TYR A 542 -8.11 7.36 5.65
CA TYR A 542 -6.68 7.26 5.88
C TYR A 542 -6.25 7.46 7.34
N ILE A 543 -6.89 8.39 8.08
CA ILE A 543 -6.65 8.55 9.53
C ILE A 543 -6.86 7.23 10.26
N ASN A 544 -7.96 6.52 9.97
CA ASN A 544 -8.22 5.22 10.60
C ASN A 544 -7.21 4.15 10.22
N ARG A 545 -6.64 4.20 9.00
CA ARG A 545 -5.56 3.28 8.62
C ARG A 545 -4.29 3.54 9.42
N LEU A 546 -3.90 4.80 9.54
CA LEU A 546 -2.75 5.23 10.35
C LEU A 546 -2.92 4.82 11.82
N ARG A 547 -4.10 5.05 12.38
CA ARG A 547 -4.48 4.59 13.74
C ARG A 547 -4.38 3.07 13.88
N GLY A 548 -4.83 2.34 12.87
CA GLY A 548 -4.72 0.89 12.82
C GLY A 548 -3.27 0.41 12.79
N TYR A 549 -2.40 1.07 12.02
CA TYR A 549 -0.96 0.78 12.01
C TYR A 549 -0.30 1.03 13.36
N HIS A 550 -0.52 2.20 13.97
CA HIS A 550 -0.03 2.48 15.32
C HIS A 550 -0.57 1.49 16.34
N SER A 551 -1.86 1.13 16.27
CA SER A 551 -2.44 0.14 17.19
C SER A 551 -1.77 -1.23 17.08
N THR A 552 -1.40 -1.66 15.86
CA THR A 552 -0.69 -2.92 15.65
C THR A 552 0.76 -2.82 16.15
N HIS A 553 1.46 -1.75 15.79
CA HIS A 553 2.84 -1.48 16.23
C HIS A 553 2.95 -1.44 17.76
N ASP A 554 2.08 -0.66 18.41
CA ASP A 554 2.07 -0.46 19.87
C ASP A 554 1.42 -1.64 20.62
N LYS A 555 0.88 -2.63 19.90
CA LYS A 555 0.08 -3.75 20.45
C LYS A 555 -1.04 -3.26 21.37
N ALA A 556 -1.69 -2.17 20.98
CA ALA A 556 -2.74 -1.53 21.77
C ALA A 556 -3.97 -2.46 21.93
N PRO A 557 -4.75 -2.35 23.02
CA PRO A 557 -5.87 -3.25 23.27
C PRO A 557 -6.83 -3.38 22.08
N GLY A 558 -7.00 -4.61 21.58
CA GLY A 558 -7.86 -4.90 20.44
C GLY A 558 -7.14 -5.04 19.09
N TYR A 559 -5.82 -4.81 19.02
CA TYR A 559 -5.05 -4.90 17.79
C TYR A 559 -5.17 -6.28 17.09
N GLU A 560 -5.32 -7.39 17.83
CA GLU A 560 -5.49 -8.73 17.24
C GLU A 560 -6.83 -8.89 16.51
N LYS A 561 -7.80 -8.04 16.84
CA LYS A 561 -9.10 -7.92 16.17
C LYS A 561 -9.09 -6.79 15.13
N GLY A 562 -8.02 -6.00 15.06
CA GLY A 562 -7.87 -4.82 14.22
C GLY A 562 -8.86 -3.71 14.56
N ILE A 563 -9.23 -3.58 15.84
CA ILE A 563 -10.08 -2.50 16.34
C ILE A 563 -9.24 -1.53 17.16
N HIS A 564 -9.64 -0.27 17.17
CA HIS A 564 -8.98 0.81 17.90
C HIS A 564 -10.02 1.87 18.31
N ASN A 565 -9.66 2.82 19.17
CA ASN A 565 -10.57 3.83 19.71
C ASN A 565 -11.01 4.85 18.64
N SER A 566 -11.91 4.44 17.75
CA SER A 566 -12.45 5.26 16.69
C SER A 566 -13.93 4.99 16.45
N TRP A 567 -14.64 6.08 16.18
CA TRP A 567 -16.08 6.10 15.98
C TRP A 567 -16.42 7.02 14.81
N TYR A 568 -17.67 7.00 14.38
CA TYR A 568 -18.21 7.97 13.42
C TYR A 568 -19.23 8.86 14.10
N TYR A 569 -19.09 10.18 13.95
CA TYR A 569 -20.07 11.12 14.53
C TYR A 569 -21.35 11.22 13.68
N ALA A 570 -21.27 10.83 12.41
CA ALA A 570 -22.37 10.85 11.46
C ALA A 570 -22.83 9.43 11.12
N LEU A 571 -24.14 9.27 10.86
CA LEU A 571 -24.83 8.00 10.63
C LEU A 571 -24.85 7.11 11.88
N GLU A 572 -25.95 7.16 12.65
CA GLU A 572 -26.08 6.44 13.92
C GLU A 572 -25.91 4.92 13.76
N ASP A 573 -26.40 4.35 12.65
CA ASP A 573 -26.23 2.92 12.31
C ASP A 573 -24.79 2.53 11.99
N ARG A 574 -23.88 3.51 11.88
CA ARG A 574 -22.46 3.33 11.58
C ARG A 574 -21.53 3.65 12.74
N TYR A 575 -22.06 4.14 13.86
CA TYR A 575 -21.29 4.69 14.99
C TYR A 575 -20.12 3.79 15.44
N ASP A 576 -20.39 2.50 15.70
CA ASP A 576 -19.43 1.53 16.26
C ASP A 576 -18.71 0.65 15.21
N HIS A 577 -18.73 1.03 13.93
CA HIS A 577 -18.20 0.16 12.86
C HIS A 577 -16.67 -0.10 12.91
N LEU A 578 -15.92 0.65 13.72
CA LEU A 578 -14.49 0.41 13.99
C LEU A 578 -14.25 -0.28 15.34
N GLN A 579 -15.30 -0.55 16.11
CA GLN A 579 -15.26 -1.27 17.39
C GLN A 579 -15.49 -2.78 17.22
N THR A 580 -15.67 -3.26 16.00
CA THR A 580 -15.83 -4.68 15.66
C THR A 580 -15.11 -4.94 14.34
N TYR A 581 -14.58 -6.15 14.16
CA TYR A 581 -14.04 -6.55 12.86
C TYR A 581 -15.14 -6.53 11.80
N TYR A 582 -15.02 -5.66 10.81
CA TYR A 582 -15.83 -5.71 9.59
C TYR A 582 -14.96 -6.16 8.43
N PRO A 583 -15.32 -7.23 7.70
CA PRO A 583 -14.62 -7.60 6.47
C PRO A 583 -14.82 -6.54 5.39
N VAL A 584 -14.04 -6.65 4.31
CA VAL A 584 -14.21 -5.83 3.11
C VAL A 584 -15.66 -5.91 2.62
N LYS A 585 -16.27 -4.75 2.34
CA LYS A 585 -17.62 -4.63 1.79
C LYS A 585 -17.77 -3.37 0.94
N GLN A 586 -18.73 -3.35 0.02
CA GLN A 586 -19.08 -2.14 -0.72
C GLN A 586 -19.75 -1.10 0.19
N SER A 587 -19.56 0.19 -0.01
CA SER A 587 -18.63 0.87 -0.95
C SER A 587 -17.18 0.82 -0.47
N TYR A 588 -16.25 0.33 -1.28
CA TYR A 588 -14.90 -0.02 -0.81
C TYR A 588 -14.04 1.17 -0.38
N TYR A 589 -14.24 2.37 -0.94
CA TYR A 589 -13.46 3.56 -0.57
C TYR A 589 -14.02 4.30 0.65
N ALA A 590 -15.25 3.99 1.06
CA ALA A 590 -16.02 4.84 1.97
C ALA A 590 -15.50 4.83 3.42
N ARG A 591 -14.67 3.83 3.74
CA ARG A 591 -13.99 3.65 5.02
C ARG A 591 -12.83 2.68 4.86
N GLU A 592 -11.97 2.63 5.86
CA GLU A 592 -10.97 1.56 5.97
C GLU A 592 -11.52 0.28 6.61
N PHE A 593 -10.78 -0.81 6.42
CA PHE A 593 -11.08 -2.13 6.97
C PHE A 593 -9.91 -2.68 7.78
N PRO A 594 -10.18 -3.33 8.92
CA PRO A 594 -9.17 -3.96 9.77
C PRO A 594 -8.17 -4.88 9.06
N THR A 595 -8.56 -5.52 7.94
CA THR A 595 -7.68 -6.39 7.15
C THR A 595 -6.40 -5.70 6.66
N SER A 596 -6.36 -4.36 6.63
CA SER A 596 -5.19 -3.57 6.24
C SER A 596 -4.05 -3.57 7.27
N TRP A 597 -4.35 -3.78 8.57
CA TRP A 597 -3.37 -3.67 9.67
C TRP A 597 -3.44 -4.82 10.68
N ARG A 598 -4.55 -5.56 10.72
CA ARG A 598 -4.75 -6.66 11.66
C ARG A 598 -3.76 -7.78 11.39
N LEU A 599 -2.90 -8.04 12.38
CA LEU A 599 -2.00 -9.19 12.42
C LEU A 599 -1.13 -9.33 11.16
N ILE A 600 -0.80 -8.21 10.51
CA ILE A 600 -0.01 -8.22 9.27
C ILE A 600 1.44 -8.68 9.50
N ASP A 601 1.93 -8.62 10.74
CA ASP A 601 3.26 -9.10 11.14
C ASP A 601 3.31 -10.60 11.46
N THR A 602 2.21 -11.33 11.21
CA THR A 602 2.19 -12.78 11.35
C THR A 602 3.18 -13.44 10.39
N GLY A 603 4.04 -14.32 10.91
CA GLY A 603 4.99 -15.09 10.11
C GLY A 603 6.20 -14.30 9.62
N ILE A 604 6.49 -13.11 10.18
CA ILE A 604 7.81 -12.48 10.01
C ILE A 604 8.89 -13.48 10.45
N GLY A 605 9.91 -13.66 9.61
CA GLY A 605 10.97 -14.66 9.82
C GLY A 605 10.65 -16.09 9.35
N GLU A 606 9.37 -16.41 9.06
CA GLU A 606 8.99 -17.67 8.38
C GLU A 606 9.05 -17.55 6.84
N LEU A 607 9.52 -16.41 6.35
CA LEU A 607 9.70 -16.05 4.94
C LEU A 607 11.15 -16.20 4.48
N GLU A 608 12.01 -16.85 5.28
CA GLU A 608 13.39 -17.19 4.91
C GLU A 608 13.48 -18.30 3.86
#